data_AF-A0A9E6PLT8-F1
#
_entry.id   AF-A0A9E6PLT8-F1
#
_cell.length_a   1.000
_cell.length_b   1.000
_cell.length_c   1.000
_cell.angle_alpha   90.00
_cell.angle_beta   90.00
_cell.angle_gamma   90.00
#
_symmetry.space_group_name_H-M   'P 1'
#
loop_
_entity.id
_entity.type
_entity.pdbx_description
1 polymer ?
#
loop_
_entity_poly.entity_id
_entity_poly.type
_entity_poly.pdbx_seq_one_letter_code
_entity_poly.pdbx_strand_id
1 'polypeptide(L)'
;MSLHETFGQPLLTFPDAEKSPLSIRAKALVFVDPRSRQLREELEQLAPRALPVLIRGETGSGKELLARHIHRASDRGGLFVSVNCGAISPTYADAELFGHAAGAHSGSVSSRAGWFGSANGGTLYLDEIGDLPLPIQVKLLAALENHEVTRVGAHQPSPVDVRLVAATSIDLAQAVAVGKFHERLYNYLSEGRLELPALRERVGDILSLAEYFLGIYSQRLSLPVPLISESAQRALERHSWPGNTRELENVIHFALLVSSGDEILPEHLNLPQPLAVIEHLLAGSSPEERAALKRLLD
;
A
#
# COMPACT_ATOMS: atom_id res chain seq x y z
N MET A 1 -27.48 24.54 10.50
CA MET A 1 -27.91 23.18 10.87
C MET A 1 -26.73 22.26 10.60
N SER A 2 -26.19 21.69 11.68
CA SER A 2 -24.99 20.84 11.69
C SER A 2 -25.25 19.54 10.92
N LEU A 3 -24.43 19.23 9.90
CA LEU A 3 -24.36 17.93 9.22
C LEU A 3 -23.22 17.07 9.80
N HIS A 4 -22.99 17.16 11.10
CA HIS A 4 -22.18 16.20 11.83
C HIS A 4 -23.10 15.31 12.65
N GLU A 5 -23.75 14.32 12.03
CA GLU A 5 -24.30 13.14 12.72
C GLU A 5 -25.03 12.19 11.75
N THR A 6 -24.30 11.46 10.92
CA THR A 6 -24.68 10.09 10.51
C THR A 6 -23.45 9.45 9.89
N PHE A 7 -22.79 8.54 10.60
CA PHE A 7 -22.06 7.36 10.07
C PHE A 7 -21.27 6.78 11.26
N GLY A 8 -21.66 5.60 11.75
CA GLY A 8 -20.81 4.75 12.59
C GLY A 8 -19.70 4.15 11.72
N GLN A 9 -18.70 4.97 11.38
CA GLN A 9 -17.96 4.93 10.12
C GLN A 9 -17.31 3.57 9.76
N PRO A 10 -17.68 2.94 8.61
CA PRO A 10 -16.95 1.82 8.00
C PRO A 10 -15.77 2.27 7.12
N LEU A 11 -15.29 3.52 7.28
CA LEU A 11 -14.29 4.17 6.44
C LEU A 11 -13.00 4.39 7.24
N LEU A 12 -11.89 3.85 6.75
CA LEU A 12 -10.56 4.11 7.27
C LEU A 12 -9.85 5.12 6.37
N THR A 13 -9.59 6.30 6.91
CA THR A 13 -8.78 7.34 6.26
C THR A 13 -7.86 8.06 7.27
N PHE A 14 -6.85 8.77 6.77
CA PHE A 14 -5.89 9.53 7.57
C PHE A 14 -6.05 11.02 7.29
N PRO A 15 -6.58 11.82 8.25
CA PRO A 15 -6.93 13.22 8.04
C PRO A 15 -5.71 14.16 7.91
N ASP A 16 -4.54 13.82 8.46
CA ASP A 16 -3.37 14.71 8.52
C ASP A 16 -2.27 14.39 7.49
N ALA A 17 -2.63 14.44 6.21
CA ALA A 17 -1.67 14.28 5.10
C ALA A 17 -0.74 15.50 4.90
N GLU A 18 -0.82 16.55 5.73
CA GLU A 18 -0.06 17.80 5.53
C GLU A 18 1.26 17.90 6.31
N LYS A 19 1.63 16.92 7.16
CA LYS A 19 2.91 17.00 7.93
C LYS A 19 3.80 15.76 7.86
N SER A 20 3.55 14.86 6.91
CA SER A 20 4.51 13.79 6.59
C SER A 20 4.92 13.89 5.13
N PRO A 21 6.21 14.17 4.83
CA PRO A 21 6.68 14.36 3.45
C PRO A 21 6.72 13.06 2.62
N LEU A 22 6.26 11.92 3.17
CA LEU A 22 6.20 10.65 2.48
C LEU A 22 4.74 10.33 2.13
N SER A 23 4.40 10.79 0.92
CA SER A 23 3.14 10.68 0.19
C SER A 23 2.39 9.37 0.42
N ILE A 24 1.16 9.48 0.92
CA ILE A 24 0.20 8.39 0.99
C ILE A 24 -0.18 7.95 -0.44
N ARG A 25 0.01 6.66 -0.76
CA ARG A 25 -0.21 6.10 -2.12
C ARG A 25 -1.66 5.59 -2.39
N ALA A 26 -2.47 5.45 -1.34
CA ALA A 26 -3.93 5.25 -1.40
C ALA A 26 -4.55 5.93 -0.17
N LYS A 27 -5.58 6.77 -0.33
CA LYS A 27 -6.06 7.67 0.75
C LYS A 27 -7.26 7.19 1.56
N ALA A 28 -7.88 6.08 1.16
CA ALA A 28 -9.00 5.48 1.90
C ALA A 28 -9.16 3.98 1.67
N LEU A 29 -9.72 3.32 2.68
CA LEU A 29 -10.28 1.99 2.63
C LEU A 29 -11.69 2.02 3.21
N VAL A 30 -12.61 1.29 2.61
CA VAL A 30 -13.99 1.14 3.07
C VAL A 30 -14.24 -0.34 3.36
N PHE A 31 -15.08 -0.62 4.35
CA PHE A 31 -15.46 -1.98 4.77
C PHE A 31 -16.98 -2.21 4.64
N VAL A 32 -17.52 -1.95 3.45
CA VAL A 32 -18.94 -2.15 3.14
C VAL A 32 -19.19 -3.56 2.62
N ASP A 33 -18.31 -4.09 1.77
CA ASP A 33 -18.41 -5.45 1.27
C ASP A 33 -18.22 -6.48 2.42
N PRO A 34 -18.95 -7.62 2.42
CA PRO A 34 -18.78 -8.65 3.44
C PRO A 34 -17.34 -9.13 3.62
N ARG A 35 -16.55 -9.25 2.53
CA ARG A 35 -15.14 -9.64 2.61
C ARG A 35 -14.30 -8.58 3.31
N SER A 36 -14.59 -7.32 3.05
CA SER A 36 -13.92 -6.20 3.69
C SER A 36 -14.30 -6.08 5.16
N ARG A 37 -15.56 -6.37 5.53
CA ARG A 37 -15.97 -6.44 6.95
C ARG A 37 -15.23 -7.54 7.71
N GLN A 38 -15.10 -8.72 7.12
CA GLN A 38 -14.31 -9.80 7.71
C GLN A 38 -12.85 -9.38 7.91
N LEU A 39 -12.24 -8.78 6.88
CA LEU A 39 -10.88 -8.23 7.00
C LEU A 39 -10.77 -7.23 8.16
N ARG A 40 -11.79 -6.37 8.36
CA ARG A 40 -11.82 -5.43 9.47
C ARG A 40 -11.86 -6.14 10.83
N GLU A 41 -12.67 -7.18 10.97
CA GLU A 41 -12.74 -7.97 12.20
C GLU A 41 -11.40 -8.64 12.53
N GLU A 42 -10.74 -9.23 11.53
CA GLU A 42 -9.41 -9.82 11.68
C GLU A 42 -8.35 -8.75 12.04
N LEU A 43 -8.41 -7.60 11.38
CA LEU A 43 -7.56 -6.43 11.67
C LEU A 43 -7.71 -5.97 13.11
N GLU A 44 -8.94 -5.81 13.61
CA GLU A 44 -9.24 -5.38 14.98
C GLU A 44 -8.74 -6.40 16.03
N GLN A 45 -8.75 -7.69 15.71
CA GLN A 45 -8.21 -8.74 16.58
C GLN A 45 -6.67 -8.79 16.62
N LEU A 46 -6.01 -8.47 15.51
CA LEU A 46 -4.54 -8.50 15.37
C LEU A 46 -3.87 -7.18 15.78
N ALA A 47 -4.55 -6.05 15.64
CA ALA A 47 -4.02 -4.73 15.94
C ALA A 47 -3.43 -4.58 17.36
N PRO A 48 -4.10 -5.01 18.45
CA PRO A 48 -3.56 -4.84 19.81
C PRO A 48 -2.41 -5.82 20.14
N ARG A 49 -2.18 -6.85 19.33
CA ARG A 49 -1.15 -7.88 19.61
C ARG A 49 0.24 -7.39 19.22
N ALA A 50 1.28 -7.80 19.94
CA ALA A 50 2.67 -7.44 19.62
C ALA A 50 3.29 -8.22 18.45
N LEU A 51 2.60 -9.27 17.97
CA LEU A 51 3.08 -10.18 16.92
C LEU A 51 3.30 -9.46 15.57
N PRO A 52 4.20 -10.00 14.72
CA PRO A 52 4.40 -9.49 13.37
C PRO A 52 3.18 -9.74 12.49
N VAL A 53 2.85 -8.79 11.62
CA VAL A 53 1.71 -8.92 10.70
C VAL A 53 2.18 -8.86 9.25
N LEU A 54 1.83 -9.86 8.46
CA LEU A 54 1.98 -9.90 7.02
C LEU A 54 0.66 -9.55 6.34
N ILE A 55 0.64 -8.47 5.57
CA ILE A 55 -0.48 -8.02 4.76
C ILE A 55 -0.23 -8.44 3.31
N ARG A 56 -1.01 -9.40 2.82
CA ARG A 56 -0.97 -9.81 1.42
C ARG A 56 -2.07 -9.10 0.64
N GLY A 57 -1.73 -8.55 -0.51
CA GLY A 57 -2.70 -7.89 -1.36
C GLY A 57 -2.05 -7.27 -2.59
N GLU A 58 -2.83 -7.12 -3.65
CA GLU A 58 -2.34 -6.58 -4.92
C GLU A 58 -1.81 -5.14 -4.80
N THR A 59 -1.01 -4.73 -5.77
CA THR A 59 -0.51 -3.35 -5.85
C THR A 59 -1.67 -2.36 -5.97
N GLY A 60 -1.61 -1.27 -5.21
CA GLY A 60 -2.65 -0.23 -5.22
C GLY A 60 -3.91 -0.55 -4.41
N SER A 61 -3.95 -1.67 -3.68
CA SER A 61 -5.11 -2.08 -2.85
C SER A 61 -5.26 -1.31 -1.53
N GLY A 62 -4.19 -0.65 -1.05
CA GLY A 62 -4.21 0.12 0.20
C GLY A 62 -3.54 -0.53 1.41
N LYS A 63 -2.61 -1.48 1.22
CA LYS A 63 -1.89 -2.21 2.30
C LYS A 63 -1.32 -1.30 3.40
N GLU A 64 -0.71 -0.16 3.03
CA GLU A 64 -0.13 0.78 3.99
C GLU A 64 -1.18 1.39 4.94
N LEU A 65 -2.41 1.61 4.48
CA LEU A 65 -3.48 2.14 5.32
C LEU A 65 -3.83 1.16 6.44
N LEU A 66 -3.91 -0.14 6.13
CA LEU A 66 -4.10 -1.19 7.12
C LEU A 66 -2.94 -1.21 8.12
N ALA A 67 -1.69 -1.17 7.64
CA ALA A 67 -0.52 -1.16 8.50
C ALA A 67 -0.49 0.02 9.48
N ARG A 68 -0.88 1.22 9.01
CA ARG A 68 -0.99 2.41 9.85
C ARG A 68 -2.13 2.30 10.86
N HIS A 69 -3.24 1.65 10.50
CA HIS A 69 -4.32 1.36 11.45
C HIS A 69 -3.86 0.38 12.53
N ILE A 70 -3.16 -0.69 12.17
CA ILE A 70 -2.55 -1.65 13.11
C ILE A 70 -1.65 -0.92 14.11
N HIS A 71 -0.82 0.00 13.64
CA HIS A 71 0.03 0.80 14.52
C HIS A 71 -0.78 1.68 15.48
N ARG A 72 -1.77 2.43 14.97
CA ARG A 72 -2.62 3.31 15.77
C ARG A 72 -3.48 2.59 16.82
N ALA A 73 -3.94 1.39 16.49
CA ALA A 73 -4.75 0.55 17.36
C ALA A 73 -3.90 -0.38 18.25
N SER A 74 -2.57 -0.23 18.22
CA SER A 74 -1.66 -0.90 19.14
C SER A 74 -1.29 -0.01 20.33
N ASP A 75 -0.74 -0.62 21.38
CA ASP A 75 -0.26 0.11 22.57
C ASP A 75 1.09 0.82 22.35
N ARG A 76 1.61 0.86 21.12
CA ARG A 76 2.95 1.37 20.81
C ARG A 76 2.91 2.88 20.56
N GLY A 77 3.63 3.64 21.39
CA GLY A 77 3.71 5.11 21.29
C GLY A 77 4.85 5.65 20.39
N GLY A 78 5.72 4.77 19.87
CA GLY A 78 6.82 5.16 18.98
C GLY A 78 6.38 5.48 17.55
N LEU A 79 7.35 5.76 16.67
CA LEU A 79 7.06 6.18 15.30
C LEU A 79 6.62 5.01 14.40
N PHE A 80 5.75 5.31 13.44
CA PHE A 80 5.50 4.46 12.27
C PHE A 80 6.50 4.79 11.16
N VAL A 81 7.45 3.89 10.89
CA VAL A 81 8.46 4.05 9.85
C VAL A 81 8.07 3.22 8.64
N SER A 82 7.77 3.86 7.52
CA SER A 82 7.37 3.22 6.26
C SER A 82 8.55 3.15 5.30
N VAL A 83 8.82 1.96 4.76
CA VAL A 83 9.92 1.70 3.82
C VAL A 83 9.39 0.87 2.67
N ASN A 84 9.71 1.28 1.43
CA ASN A 84 9.45 0.45 0.26
C ASN A 84 10.71 -0.33 -0.12
N CYS A 85 10.62 -1.66 -0.07
CA CYS A 85 11.77 -2.54 -0.26
C CYS A 85 12.31 -2.55 -1.70
N GLY A 86 11.44 -2.34 -2.69
CA GLY A 86 11.84 -2.23 -4.10
C GLY A 86 12.67 -0.97 -4.42
N ALA A 87 12.66 0.04 -3.55
CA ALA A 87 13.47 1.24 -3.71
C ALA A 87 14.87 1.13 -3.07
N ILE A 88 15.17 0.04 -2.37
CA ILE A 88 16.40 -0.11 -1.59
C ILE A 88 17.54 -0.53 -2.50
N SER A 89 18.64 0.24 -2.48
CA SER A 89 19.88 -0.19 -3.12
C SER A 89 20.55 -1.29 -2.29
N PRO A 90 20.88 -2.46 -2.86
CA PRO A 90 21.58 -3.53 -2.14
C PRO A 90 22.89 -3.07 -1.51
N THR A 91 23.57 -2.09 -2.12
CA THR A 91 24.83 -1.52 -1.63
C THR A 91 24.67 -0.75 -0.32
N TYR A 92 23.53 -0.09 -0.12
CA TYR A 92 23.28 0.78 1.03
C TYR A 92 22.26 0.23 2.02
N ALA A 93 21.63 -0.89 1.71
CA ALA A 93 20.57 -1.51 2.52
C ALA A 93 20.97 -1.68 4.00
N ASP A 94 22.21 -2.10 4.28
CA ASP A 94 22.71 -2.24 5.66
C ASP A 94 22.73 -0.90 6.41
N ALA A 95 23.24 0.15 5.78
CA ALA A 95 23.34 1.47 6.39
C ALA A 95 21.98 2.15 6.54
N GLU A 96 21.01 1.86 5.67
CA GLU A 96 19.65 2.36 5.79
C GLU A 96 18.85 1.63 6.87
N LEU A 97 18.92 0.29 6.89
CA LEU A 97 18.18 -0.55 7.83
C LEU A 97 18.70 -0.41 9.26
N PHE A 98 20.02 -0.52 9.44
CA PHE A 98 20.66 -0.56 10.76
C PHE A 98 21.32 0.76 11.16
N GLY A 99 21.52 1.68 10.23
CA GLY A 99 22.25 2.91 10.50
C GLY A 99 23.76 2.73 10.45
N HIS A 100 24.49 3.83 10.69
CA HIS A 100 25.95 3.82 10.71
C HIS A 100 26.48 4.68 11.86
N ALA A 101 27.60 4.24 12.44
CA ALA A 101 28.36 5.02 13.40
C ALA A 101 29.17 6.12 12.69
N ALA A 102 29.56 7.15 13.44
CA ALA A 102 30.47 8.17 12.92
C ALA A 102 31.78 7.50 12.45
N GLY A 103 32.28 7.86 11.26
CA GLY A 103 33.50 7.27 10.69
C GLY A 103 33.36 5.91 9.99
N ALA A 104 32.16 5.32 9.91
CA ALA A 104 31.93 4.01 9.27
C ALA A 104 32.02 4.01 7.73
N HIS A 105 32.02 5.19 7.11
CA HIS A 105 32.33 5.41 5.69
C HIS A 105 33.21 6.65 5.60
N SER A 106 34.23 6.61 4.74
CA SER A 106 35.21 7.69 4.55
C SER A 106 34.50 8.98 4.13
N GLY A 107 34.16 9.83 5.11
CA GLY A 107 33.41 11.09 4.91
C GLY A 107 32.23 11.34 5.85
N SER A 108 31.73 10.36 6.61
CA SER A 108 30.57 10.60 7.51
C SER A 108 31.01 11.15 8.87
N VAL A 109 30.76 12.46 9.08
CA VAL A 109 31.04 13.20 10.32
C VAL A 109 29.98 12.95 11.40
N SER A 110 28.80 12.42 11.05
CA SER A 110 27.67 12.22 11.97
C SER A 110 27.07 10.82 11.91
N SER A 111 26.69 10.26 13.05
CA SER A 111 25.96 8.98 13.10
C SER A 111 24.51 9.10 12.63
N ARG A 112 23.97 8.05 12.00
CA ARG A 112 22.54 7.93 11.63
C ARG A 112 21.95 6.66 12.23
N ALA A 113 20.73 6.75 12.77
CA ALA A 113 20.10 5.67 13.55
C ALA A 113 19.54 4.50 12.73
N GLY A 114 19.37 4.66 11.41
CA GLY A 114 18.71 3.65 10.56
C GLY A 114 17.21 3.54 10.79
N TRP A 115 16.52 2.71 10.00
CA TRP A 115 15.07 2.51 10.13
C TRP A 115 14.69 1.82 11.43
N PHE A 116 15.45 0.81 11.86
CA PHE A 116 15.21 0.15 13.16
C PHE A 116 15.33 1.11 14.33
N GLY A 117 16.38 1.94 14.35
CA GLY A 117 16.55 2.95 15.40
C GLY A 117 15.45 4.01 15.36
N SER A 118 14.96 4.38 14.18
CA SER A 118 13.86 5.33 14.03
C SER A 118 12.50 4.75 14.43
N ALA A 119 12.30 3.44 14.24
CA ALA A 119 11.07 2.72 14.57
C ALA A 119 11.03 2.21 16.02
N ASN A 120 12.06 2.50 16.82
CA ASN A 120 12.17 2.01 18.18
C ASN A 120 10.99 2.47 19.05
N GLY A 121 10.41 1.55 19.81
CA GLY A 121 9.16 1.73 20.56
C GLY A 121 7.90 1.83 19.68
N GLY A 122 8.03 1.67 18.36
CA GLY A 122 6.99 1.90 17.35
C GLY A 122 6.86 0.74 16.37
N THR A 123 6.55 1.04 15.12
CA THR A 123 6.27 0.04 14.08
C THR A 123 7.11 0.29 12.84
N LEU A 124 7.80 -0.75 12.36
CA LEU A 124 8.48 -0.76 11.08
C LEU A 124 7.57 -1.42 10.04
N TYR A 125 7.18 -0.64 9.03
CA TYR A 125 6.41 -1.11 7.88
C TYR A 125 7.31 -1.34 6.68
N LEU A 126 7.30 -2.56 6.14
CA LEU A 126 8.07 -2.96 4.96
C LEU A 126 7.11 -3.29 3.81
N ASP A 127 7.04 -2.40 2.82
CA ASP A 127 6.23 -2.57 1.62
C ASP A 127 6.97 -3.38 0.56
N GLU A 128 6.29 -4.35 -0.03
CA GLU A 128 6.85 -5.33 -0.97
C GLU A 128 8.10 -6.05 -0.41
N ILE A 129 7.96 -6.63 0.79
CA ILE A 129 9.06 -7.33 1.49
C ILE A 129 9.72 -8.45 0.67
N GLY A 130 9.00 -9.00 -0.31
CA GLY A 130 9.53 -10.00 -1.25
C GLY A 130 10.69 -9.48 -2.11
N ASP A 131 10.83 -8.16 -2.25
CA ASP A 131 11.91 -7.51 -3.00
C ASP A 131 13.19 -7.33 -2.18
N LEU A 132 13.18 -7.66 -0.88
CA LEU A 132 14.38 -7.57 -0.06
C LEU A 132 15.46 -8.56 -0.53
N PRO A 133 16.73 -8.13 -0.65
CA PRO A 133 17.82 -9.06 -0.89
C PRO A 133 17.96 -10.08 0.25
N LEU A 134 18.23 -11.36 -0.09
CA LEU A 134 18.40 -12.45 0.90
C LEU A 134 19.35 -12.11 2.06
N PRO A 135 20.54 -11.50 1.84
CA PRO A 135 21.42 -11.15 2.96
C PRO A 135 20.77 -10.19 3.96
N ILE A 136 19.91 -9.29 3.48
CA ILE A 136 19.18 -8.33 4.31
C ILE A 136 18.05 -9.02 5.06
N GLN A 137 17.36 -9.99 4.44
CA GLN A 137 16.34 -10.80 5.11
C GLN A 137 16.89 -11.55 6.33
N VAL A 138 18.10 -12.12 6.22
CA VAL A 138 18.77 -12.82 7.34
C VAL A 138 19.07 -11.86 8.48
N LYS A 139 19.62 -10.67 8.19
CA LYS A 139 19.92 -9.66 9.21
C LYS A 139 18.67 -9.06 9.83
N LEU A 140 17.61 -8.87 9.04
CA LEU A 140 16.30 -8.43 9.49
C LEU A 140 15.75 -9.40 10.54
N LEU A 141 15.75 -10.71 10.22
CA LEU A 141 15.31 -11.74 11.16
C LEU A 141 16.13 -11.73 12.45
N ALA A 142 17.47 -11.68 12.35
CA ALA A 142 18.34 -11.64 13.52
C ALA A 142 18.06 -10.43 14.43
N ALA A 143 17.80 -9.25 13.85
CA ALA A 143 17.46 -8.06 14.61
C ALA A 143 16.11 -8.17 15.34
N LEU A 144 15.14 -8.87 14.74
CA LEU A 144 13.81 -9.09 15.31
C LEU A 144 13.85 -10.15 16.43
N GLU A 145 14.56 -11.26 16.22
CA GLU A 145 14.67 -12.33 17.21
C GLU A 145 15.49 -11.91 18.44
N ASN A 146 16.59 -11.17 18.24
CA ASN A 146 17.49 -10.76 19.32
C ASN A 146 17.10 -9.43 19.98
N HIS A 147 16.13 -8.69 19.41
CA HIS A 147 15.76 -7.34 19.85
C HIS A 147 16.94 -6.37 19.93
N GLU A 148 17.88 -6.49 19.00
CA GLU A 148 19.09 -5.66 18.96
C GLU A 148 19.57 -5.41 17.53
N VAL A 149 20.22 -4.27 17.30
CA VAL A 149 20.83 -3.94 16.00
C VAL A 149 22.26 -3.46 16.19
N THR A 150 23.15 -3.92 15.31
CA THR A 150 24.53 -3.43 15.23
C THR A 150 24.63 -2.48 14.05
N ARG A 151 24.89 -1.19 14.34
CA ARG A 151 25.11 -0.18 13.30
C ARG A 151 26.36 -0.53 12.49
N VAL A 152 26.38 -0.15 11.21
CA VAL A 152 27.58 -0.32 10.38
C VAL A 152 28.74 0.45 11.02
N GLY A 153 29.86 -0.25 11.24
CA GLY A 153 31.05 0.28 11.91
C GLY A 153 30.96 0.38 13.44
N ALA A 154 29.86 -0.04 14.07
CA ALA A 154 29.78 -0.17 15.52
C ALA A 154 30.23 -1.57 15.99
N HIS A 155 30.84 -1.63 17.17
CA HIS A 155 31.26 -2.88 17.80
C HIS A 155 30.26 -3.43 18.81
N GLN A 156 29.34 -2.59 19.31
CA GLN A 156 28.34 -2.97 20.30
C GLN A 156 26.94 -2.92 19.69
N PRO A 157 26.12 -3.96 19.90
CA PRO A 157 24.72 -3.94 19.53
C PRO A 157 23.94 -2.95 20.41
N SER A 158 22.88 -2.38 19.87
CA SER A 158 21.95 -1.50 20.58
C SER A 158 20.58 -2.18 20.67
N PRO A 159 19.96 -2.24 21.86
CA PRO A 159 18.64 -2.83 22.00
C PRO A 159 17.61 -2.03 21.22
N VAL A 160 16.69 -2.73 20.56
CA VAL A 160 15.56 -2.16 19.83
C VAL A 160 14.30 -2.95 20.11
N ASP A 161 13.22 -2.23 20.33
CA ASP A 161 11.88 -2.78 20.41
C ASP A 161 11.07 -2.27 19.21
N VAL A 162 10.89 -3.10 18.20
CA VAL A 162 10.20 -2.75 16.96
C VAL A 162 9.17 -3.82 16.63
N ARG A 163 7.91 -3.42 16.41
CA ARG A 163 6.91 -4.29 15.82
C ARG A 163 7.05 -4.26 14.30
N LEU A 164 7.11 -5.44 13.68
CA LEU A 164 7.15 -5.56 12.22
C LEU A 164 5.75 -5.66 11.63
N VAL A 165 5.44 -4.83 10.63
CA VAL A 165 4.31 -5.04 9.73
C VAL A 165 4.86 -5.11 8.31
N ALA A 166 4.70 -6.23 7.63
CA ALA A 166 5.18 -6.43 6.28
C ALA A 166 4.01 -6.45 5.29
N ALA A 167 4.27 -6.06 4.05
CA ALA A 167 3.30 -6.13 2.98
C ALA A 167 3.91 -6.75 1.72
N THR A 168 3.09 -7.46 0.95
CA THR A 168 3.52 -8.09 -0.31
C THR A 168 2.39 -8.25 -1.29
N SER A 169 2.71 -8.12 -2.58
CA SER A 169 1.83 -8.44 -3.71
C SER A 169 1.98 -9.87 -4.22
N ILE A 170 3.05 -10.57 -3.85
CA ILE A 170 3.36 -11.92 -4.33
C ILE A 170 3.10 -12.98 -3.27
N ASP A 171 3.08 -14.24 -3.68
CA ASP A 171 3.04 -15.37 -2.77
C ASP A 171 4.45 -15.66 -2.22
N LEU A 172 4.67 -15.33 -0.94
CA LEU A 172 5.96 -15.57 -0.28
C LEU A 172 6.27 -17.06 -0.12
N ALA A 173 5.27 -17.95 -0.04
CA ALA A 173 5.53 -19.38 0.03
C ALA A 173 6.16 -19.89 -1.27
N GLN A 174 5.70 -19.38 -2.42
CA GLN A 174 6.33 -19.64 -3.71
C GLN A 174 7.74 -19.02 -3.79
N ALA A 175 7.91 -17.80 -3.27
CA ALA A 175 9.22 -17.14 -3.22
C ALA A 175 10.24 -17.94 -2.38
N VAL A 176 9.80 -18.57 -1.28
CA VAL A 176 10.62 -19.50 -0.49
C VAL A 176 10.99 -20.74 -1.32
N ALA A 177 10.03 -21.36 -2.00
CA ALA A 177 10.26 -22.57 -2.79
C ALA A 177 11.30 -22.36 -3.92
N VAL A 178 11.37 -21.17 -4.50
CA VAL A 178 12.37 -20.81 -5.53
C VAL A 178 13.65 -20.19 -4.95
N GLY A 179 13.80 -20.17 -3.62
CA GLY A 179 14.99 -19.67 -2.95
C GLY A 179 15.18 -18.15 -3.01
N LYS A 180 14.12 -17.37 -3.28
CA LYS A 180 14.16 -15.89 -3.28
C LYS A 180 13.78 -15.28 -1.94
N PHE A 181 13.20 -16.07 -1.04
CA PHE A 181 12.81 -15.62 0.29
C PHE A 181 13.26 -16.60 1.37
N HIS A 182 13.69 -16.08 2.50
CA HIS A 182 14.26 -16.87 3.60
C HIS A 182 13.14 -17.54 4.39
N GLU A 183 13.16 -18.87 4.44
CA GLU A 183 12.11 -19.69 5.06
C GLU A 183 11.81 -19.30 6.51
N ARG A 184 12.84 -19.07 7.35
CA ARG A 184 12.61 -18.68 8.75
C ARG A 184 11.94 -17.32 8.88
N LEU A 185 12.24 -16.37 7.98
CA LEU A 185 11.59 -15.06 8.00
C LEU A 185 10.12 -15.18 7.59
N TYR A 186 9.82 -16.05 6.62
CA TYR A 186 8.44 -16.35 6.24
C TYR A 186 7.67 -16.97 7.40
N ASN A 187 8.26 -17.92 8.13
CA ASN A 187 7.63 -18.54 9.29
C ASN A 187 7.41 -17.54 10.43
N TYR A 188 8.37 -16.65 10.70
CA TYR A 188 8.22 -15.54 11.66
C TYR A 188 7.03 -14.63 11.29
N LEU A 189 6.92 -14.24 10.03
CA LEU A 189 5.82 -13.40 9.52
C LEU A 189 4.47 -14.12 9.48
N SER A 190 4.47 -15.46 9.54
CA SER A 190 3.27 -16.27 9.37
C SER A 190 2.34 -16.26 10.59
N GLU A 191 2.81 -15.75 11.73
CA GLU A 191 2.05 -15.67 12.98
C GLU A 191 0.84 -14.72 12.91
N GLY A 192 0.95 -13.65 12.12
CA GLY A 192 -0.14 -12.72 11.84
C GLY A 192 -0.31 -12.52 10.35
N ARG A 193 -1.46 -12.91 9.80
CA ARG A 193 -1.74 -12.77 8.37
C ARG A 193 -3.02 -12.00 8.15
N LEU A 194 -3.00 -11.09 7.19
CA LEU A 194 -4.15 -10.36 6.70
C LEU A 194 -4.15 -10.42 5.18
N GLU A 195 -5.21 -10.98 4.60
CA GLU A 195 -5.41 -10.98 3.16
C GLU A 195 -6.31 -9.81 2.80
N LEU A 196 -5.78 -8.83 2.06
CA LEU A 196 -6.54 -7.71 1.51
C LEU A 196 -7.02 -8.08 0.10
N PRO A 197 -8.33 -8.35 -0.08
CA PRO A 197 -8.87 -8.74 -1.37
C PRO A 197 -8.68 -7.64 -2.41
N ALA A 198 -8.58 -8.03 -3.68
CA ALA A 198 -8.54 -7.08 -4.77
C ALA A 198 -9.88 -6.33 -4.87
N LEU A 199 -9.88 -5.12 -5.43
CA LEU A 199 -11.08 -4.27 -5.50
C LEU A 199 -12.24 -4.95 -6.24
N ARG A 200 -11.94 -5.73 -7.29
CA ARG A 200 -12.90 -6.56 -8.03
C ARG A 200 -13.56 -7.67 -7.20
N GLU A 201 -12.94 -8.06 -6.10
CA GLU A 201 -13.45 -9.09 -5.19
C GLU A 201 -14.34 -8.51 -4.09
N ARG A 202 -14.32 -7.18 -3.92
CA ARG A 202 -15.05 -6.42 -2.90
C ARG A 202 -15.89 -5.31 -3.55
N VAL A 203 -16.74 -5.71 -4.50
CA VAL A 203 -17.53 -4.80 -5.35
C VAL A 203 -18.36 -3.82 -4.51
N GLY A 204 -18.85 -4.24 -3.34
CA GLY A 204 -19.62 -3.39 -2.44
C GLY A 204 -18.87 -2.15 -1.91
N ASP A 205 -17.54 -2.13 -1.98
CA ASP A 205 -16.74 -0.98 -1.55
C ASP A 205 -16.55 0.08 -2.66
N ILE A 206 -16.75 -0.29 -3.93
CA ILE A 206 -16.36 0.55 -5.08
C ILE A 206 -17.10 1.87 -5.06
N LEU A 207 -18.43 1.85 -4.92
CA LEU A 207 -19.24 3.06 -4.97
C LEU A 207 -18.93 3.99 -3.80
N SER A 208 -18.86 3.47 -2.59
CA SER A 208 -18.53 4.26 -1.40
C SER A 208 -17.12 4.87 -1.47
N LEU A 209 -16.15 4.15 -2.05
CA LEU A 209 -14.82 4.72 -2.33
C LEU A 209 -14.89 5.82 -3.39
N ALA A 210 -15.66 5.62 -4.46
CA ALA A 210 -15.81 6.60 -5.53
C ALA A 210 -16.44 7.91 -5.01
N GLU A 211 -17.53 7.81 -4.26
CA GLU A 211 -18.19 8.96 -3.61
C GLU A 211 -17.26 9.69 -2.65
N TYR A 212 -16.47 8.94 -1.88
CA TYR A 212 -15.48 9.51 -0.97
C TYR A 212 -14.42 10.32 -1.72
N PHE A 213 -13.83 9.76 -2.79
CA PHE A 213 -12.85 10.49 -3.60
C PHE A 213 -13.47 11.71 -4.25
N LEU A 214 -14.69 11.59 -4.76
CA LEU A 214 -15.41 12.68 -5.38
C LEU A 214 -15.60 13.85 -4.40
N GLY A 215 -16.06 13.58 -3.17
CA GLY A 215 -16.20 14.60 -2.13
C GLY A 215 -14.89 15.32 -1.81
N ILE A 216 -13.78 14.57 -1.70
CA ILE A 216 -12.45 15.15 -1.43
C ILE A 216 -11.97 16.04 -2.57
N TYR A 217 -12.10 15.58 -3.82
CA TYR A 217 -11.57 16.31 -4.96
C TYR A 217 -12.44 17.50 -5.33
N SER A 218 -13.77 17.39 -5.23
CA SER A 218 -14.67 18.53 -5.39
C SER A 218 -14.36 19.62 -4.37
N GLN A 219 -14.14 19.28 -3.11
CA GLN A 219 -13.75 20.25 -2.08
C GLN A 219 -12.40 20.92 -2.40
N ARG A 220 -11.39 20.15 -2.81
CA ARG A 220 -10.06 20.68 -3.16
C ARG A 220 -10.08 21.60 -4.38
N LEU A 221 -10.93 21.30 -5.35
CA LEU A 221 -11.09 22.08 -6.59
C LEU A 221 -12.12 23.21 -6.44
N SER A 222 -12.76 23.35 -5.27
CA SER A 222 -13.86 24.30 -5.05
C SER A 222 -15.01 24.14 -6.05
N LEU A 223 -15.31 22.89 -6.43
CA LEU A 223 -16.40 22.52 -7.32
C LEU A 223 -17.58 21.96 -6.51
N PRO A 224 -18.82 22.06 -7.02
CA PRO A 224 -19.92 21.26 -6.48
C PRO A 224 -19.58 19.77 -6.58
N VAL A 225 -20.18 18.97 -5.69
CA VAL A 225 -20.05 17.50 -5.74
C VAL A 225 -21.09 16.97 -6.74
N PRO A 226 -20.68 16.47 -7.91
CA PRO A 226 -21.64 15.90 -8.85
C PRO A 226 -22.16 14.56 -8.34
N LEU A 227 -23.31 14.12 -8.84
CA LEU A 227 -23.80 12.75 -8.61
C LEU A 227 -23.11 11.78 -9.57
N ILE A 228 -22.97 10.51 -9.17
CA ILE A 228 -22.54 9.45 -10.09
C ILE A 228 -23.81 8.82 -10.67
N SER A 229 -24.01 8.89 -11.98
CA SER A 229 -25.20 8.33 -12.62
C SER A 229 -25.30 6.82 -12.43
N GLU A 230 -26.50 6.25 -12.44
CA GLU A 230 -26.68 4.80 -12.33
C GLU A 230 -25.88 4.02 -13.41
N SER A 231 -25.76 4.58 -14.62
CA SER A 231 -24.99 3.95 -15.68
C SER A 231 -23.49 3.99 -15.39
N ALA A 232 -22.98 5.08 -14.82
CA ALA A 232 -21.60 5.20 -14.38
C ALA A 232 -21.30 4.27 -13.20
N GLN A 233 -22.20 4.15 -12.23
CA GLN A 233 -22.07 3.20 -11.11
C GLN A 233 -21.93 1.76 -11.61
N ARG A 234 -22.81 1.33 -12.52
CA ARG A 234 -22.73 -0.01 -13.13
C ARG A 234 -21.44 -0.22 -13.92
N ALA A 235 -20.90 0.82 -14.55
CA ALA A 235 -19.63 0.75 -15.25
C ALA A 235 -18.45 0.56 -14.27
N LEU A 236 -18.45 1.29 -13.15
CA LEU A 236 -17.44 1.15 -12.09
C LEU A 236 -17.46 -0.25 -11.46
N GLU A 237 -18.63 -0.80 -11.17
CA GLU A 237 -18.78 -2.13 -10.55
C GLU A 237 -18.36 -3.28 -11.48
N ARG A 238 -18.51 -3.11 -12.80
CA ARG A 238 -18.13 -4.13 -13.80
C ARG A 238 -16.65 -4.13 -14.15
N HIS A 239 -15.93 -3.07 -13.81
CA HIS A 239 -14.51 -2.95 -14.15
C HIS A 239 -13.65 -3.88 -13.28
N SER A 240 -12.55 -4.41 -13.84
CA SER A 240 -11.69 -5.38 -13.15
C SER A 240 -10.68 -4.75 -12.20
N TRP A 241 -10.48 -3.43 -12.29
CA TRP A 241 -9.60 -2.62 -11.42
C TRP A 241 -8.20 -3.22 -11.22
N PRO A 242 -7.40 -3.42 -12.29
CA PRO A 242 -6.03 -3.94 -12.19
C PRO A 242 -5.11 -3.10 -11.29
N GLY A 243 -5.34 -1.79 -11.18
CA GLY A 243 -4.64 -0.90 -10.26
C GLY A 243 -5.38 -0.65 -8.94
N ASN A 244 -6.44 -1.42 -8.66
CA ASN A 244 -7.21 -1.40 -7.44
C ASN A 244 -7.69 0.02 -7.05
N THR A 245 -7.64 0.37 -5.76
CA THR A 245 -8.11 1.64 -5.22
C THR A 245 -7.35 2.84 -5.79
N ARG A 246 -6.06 2.68 -6.11
CA ARG A 246 -5.26 3.74 -6.74
C ARG A 246 -5.75 4.09 -8.14
N GLU A 247 -6.16 3.09 -8.92
CA GLU A 247 -6.74 3.32 -10.24
C GLU A 247 -8.12 3.98 -10.13
N LEU A 248 -8.97 3.51 -9.22
CA LEU A 248 -10.27 4.12 -8.94
C LEU A 248 -10.13 5.60 -8.57
N GLU A 249 -9.19 5.94 -7.67
CA GLU A 249 -8.92 7.34 -7.28
C GLU A 249 -8.59 8.22 -8.50
N ASN A 250 -7.73 7.71 -9.41
CA ASN A 250 -7.35 8.43 -10.62
C ASN A 250 -8.51 8.59 -11.61
N VAL A 251 -9.30 7.54 -11.81
CA VAL A 251 -10.49 7.55 -12.68
C VAL A 251 -11.50 8.59 -12.19
N ILE A 252 -11.82 8.59 -10.90
CA ILE A 252 -12.80 9.53 -10.33
C ILE A 252 -12.27 10.97 -10.38
N HIS A 253 -10.99 11.18 -10.08
CA HIS A 253 -10.38 12.50 -10.18
C HIS A 253 -10.42 13.02 -11.63
N PHE A 254 -10.10 12.17 -12.62
CA PHE A 254 -10.20 12.54 -14.03
C PHE A 254 -11.64 12.83 -14.46
N ALA A 255 -12.59 11.98 -14.06
CA ALA A 255 -14.00 12.16 -14.39
C ALA A 255 -14.54 13.50 -13.88
N LEU A 256 -14.15 13.91 -12.67
CA LEU A 256 -14.50 15.22 -12.10
C LEU A 256 -13.93 16.40 -12.92
N LEU A 257 -12.72 16.27 -13.46
CA LEU A 257 -12.07 17.32 -14.24
C LEU A 257 -12.72 17.51 -15.63
N VAL A 258 -13.26 16.43 -16.21
CA VAL A 258 -13.85 16.44 -17.55
C VAL A 258 -15.36 16.68 -17.50
N SER A 259 -16.03 16.24 -16.44
CA SER A 259 -17.47 16.46 -16.25
C SER A 259 -17.75 17.95 -16.14
N SER A 260 -18.64 18.47 -17.00
CA SER A 260 -19.04 19.88 -17.01
C SER A 260 -20.43 20.12 -16.41
N GLY A 261 -21.08 19.07 -15.90
CA GLY A 261 -22.45 19.10 -15.36
C GLY A 261 -22.55 18.51 -13.96
N ASP A 262 -23.78 18.44 -13.45
CA ASP A 262 -24.10 17.97 -12.09
C ASP A 262 -24.00 16.44 -11.94
N GLU A 263 -23.68 15.71 -13.01
CA GLU A 263 -23.66 14.26 -13.03
C GLU A 263 -22.44 13.70 -13.80
N ILE A 264 -21.79 12.70 -13.20
CA ILE A 264 -20.74 11.88 -13.82
C ILE A 264 -21.41 10.76 -14.60
N LEU A 265 -21.20 10.79 -15.92
CA LEU A 265 -21.66 9.78 -16.87
C LEU A 265 -20.53 8.79 -17.23
N PRO A 266 -20.84 7.61 -17.79
CA PRO A 266 -19.84 6.63 -18.19
C PRO A 266 -18.73 7.16 -19.10
N GLU A 267 -19.06 8.07 -20.01
CA GLU A 267 -18.11 8.71 -20.93
C GLU A 267 -17.03 9.55 -20.20
N HIS A 268 -17.31 10.04 -18.99
CA HIS A 268 -16.34 10.81 -18.20
C HIS A 268 -15.32 9.91 -17.50
N LEU A 269 -15.66 8.65 -17.22
CA LEU A 269 -14.82 7.75 -16.44
C LEU A 269 -13.56 7.31 -17.19
N ASN A 270 -13.58 7.33 -18.53
CA ASN A 270 -12.45 6.92 -19.39
C ASN A 270 -11.77 5.63 -18.88
N LEU A 271 -12.57 4.61 -18.55
CA LEU A 271 -12.07 3.37 -17.95
C LEU A 271 -11.09 2.69 -18.91
N PRO A 272 -9.81 2.51 -18.51
CA PRO A 272 -8.82 1.90 -19.38
C PRO A 272 -9.24 0.47 -19.67
N GLN A 273 -9.37 0.12 -20.96
CA GLN A 273 -9.71 -1.25 -21.30
C GLN A 273 -8.56 -2.18 -20.86
N PRO A 274 -8.87 -3.35 -20.28
CA PRO A 274 -7.83 -4.29 -19.87
C PRO A 274 -6.88 -4.56 -21.04
N LEU A 275 -5.56 -4.61 -20.80
CA LEU A 275 -4.57 -4.93 -21.83
C LEU A 275 -4.90 -6.24 -22.57
N ALA A 276 -5.56 -7.20 -21.90
CA ALA A 276 -6.07 -8.42 -22.51
C ALA A 276 -7.12 -8.16 -23.62
N VAL A 277 -7.94 -7.11 -23.49
CA VAL A 277 -8.89 -6.69 -24.53
C VAL A 277 -8.15 -5.99 -25.67
N ILE A 278 -7.10 -5.22 -25.37
CA ILE A 278 -6.23 -4.64 -26.40
C ILE A 278 -5.50 -5.75 -27.16
N GLU A 279 -4.93 -6.77 -26.49
CA GLU A 279 -4.32 -7.92 -27.13
C GLU A 279 -5.31 -8.73 -27.97
N HIS A 280 -6.55 -8.89 -27.51
CA HIS A 280 -7.59 -9.60 -28.26
C HIS A 280 -8.12 -8.79 -29.45
N LEU A 281 -8.18 -7.46 -29.34
CA LEU A 281 -8.46 -6.54 -30.44
C LEU A 281 -7.32 -6.56 -31.46
N LEU A 282 -6.06 -6.50 -31.00
CA LEU A 282 -4.86 -6.63 -31.83
C LEU A 282 -4.74 -8.02 -32.46
N ALA A 283 -5.19 -9.08 -31.78
CA ALA A 283 -5.25 -10.44 -32.29
C ALA A 283 -6.28 -10.57 -33.43
N GLY A 284 -7.37 -9.79 -33.37
CA GLY A 284 -8.37 -9.64 -34.43
C GLY A 284 -8.03 -8.62 -35.52
N SER A 285 -7.02 -7.77 -35.32
CA SER A 285 -6.59 -6.77 -36.30
C SER A 285 -5.83 -7.38 -37.49
N SER A 286 -6.04 -6.81 -38.66
CA SER A 286 -5.34 -7.17 -39.90
C SER A 286 -3.82 -6.95 -39.78
N PRO A 287 -2.98 -7.67 -40.56
CA PRO A 287 -1.53 -7.49 -40.56
C PRO A 287 -1.07 -6.04 -40.81
N GLU A 288 -1.89 -5.26 -41.54
CA GLU A 288 -1.62 -3.86 -41.87
C GLU A 288 -1.78 -2.93 -40.66
N GLU A 289 -2.79 -3.14 -39.82
CA GLU A 289 -3.03 -2.35 -38.60
C GLU A 289 -1.92 -2.58 -37.56
N ARG A 290 -1.39 -3.81 -37.48
CA ARG A 290 -0.22 -4.13 -36.63
C ARG A 290 1.06 -3.46 -37.09
N ALA A 291 1.24 -3.29 -38.41
CA ALA A 291 2.38 -2.59 -38.98
C ALA A 291 2.30 -1.07 -38.77
N ALA A 292 1.08 -0.51 -38.79
CA ALA A 292 0.83 0.90 -38.48
C ALA A 292 1.10 1.22 -37.00
N LEU A 293 0.68 0.35 -36.07
CA LEU A 293 0.94 0.55 -34.64
C LEU A 293 2.43 0.46 -34.28
N LYS A 294 3.20 -0.44 -34.92
CA LYS A 294 4.66 -0.53 -34.71
C LYS A 294 5.39 0.75 -35.11
N ARG A 295 4.95 1.43 -36.18
CA ARG A 295 5.53 2.70 -36.62
C ARG A 295 5.21 3.90 -35.71
N LEU A 296 4.21 3.77 -34.83
CA LEU A 296 3.82 4.79 -33.86
C LEU A 296 4.51 4.62 -32.50
N LEU A 297 5.14 3.46 -32.26
CA LEU A 297 5.79 3.09 -31.01
C LEU A 297 7.34 3.14 -31.08
N ASP A 298 7.91 3.37 -32.27
CA ASP A 298 9.32 3.72 -32.50
C ASP A 298 9.49 5.25 -32.60
#